data_AF-A0A7S2LCF5-F1
#
_entry.id   AF-A0A7S2LCF5-F1
#
_cell.length_a   1.000
_cell.length_b   1.000
_cell.length_c   1.000
_cell.angle_alpha   90.00
_cell.angle_beta   90.00
_cell.angle_gamma   90.00
#
_symmetry.space_group_name_H-M   'P 1'
#
loop_
_entity.id
_entity.type
_entity.pdbx_description
1 polymer ?
#
loop_
_entity_poly.entity_id
_entity_poly.type
_entity_poly.pdbx_seq_one_letter_code
_entity_poly.pdbx_strand_id
1 'polypeptide(L)'
;LARFGRRDSPHSEELAALLQLREAQQDIVTDLLCIAADTAEAPRVLALLQGHLERAEAAGDWHGVEVMWYAFSGIAAVFADEPSLPDAFQPVLSSVFRCEAGIVDHCTTAAVLLRDCGPHFGRQLQPQLVPAVQWLMAKVPQIPAVASETMQELCGYGGQHLVPHLAEFLKVVEASAPQTPPDVDAALHGSLAGIARHLPADQVPAAFAEICRGTARSLSEGVDVERDAGRALLFRTTC
;
A
#
# COMPACT_ATOMS: atom_id res chain seq x y z
N LEU A 1 13.60 -19.76 -7.39
CA LEU A 1 12.58 -18.74 -7.73
C LEU A 1 13.19 -17.35 -7.62
N ALA A 2 13.59 -16.91 -6.42
CA ALA A 2 14.14 -15.57 -6.19
C ALA A 2 15.28 -15.12 -7.11
N ARG A 3 16.14 -16.03 -7.61
CA ARG A 3 17.21 -15.72 -8.56
C ARG A 3 16.72 -15.33 -9.96
N PHE A 4 15.59 -15.87 -10.40
CA PHE A 4 15.09 -15.68 -11.76
C PHE A 4 14.01 -14.60 -11.86
N GLY A 5 13.32 -14.29 -10.77
CA GLY A 5 12.33 -13.22 -10.70
C GLY A 5 12.91 -11.82 -10.47
N ARG A 6 14.24 -11.67 -10.37
CA ARG A 6 14.86 -10.36 -10.14
C ARG A 6 14.79 -9.48 -11.39
N ARG A 7 14.56 -8.18 -11.21
CA ARG A 7 14.54 -7.22 -12.32
C ARG A 7 15.91 -6.95 -12.94
N ASP A 8 16.98 -7.25 -12.20
CA ASP A 8 18.37 -7.19 -12.68
C ASP A 8 18.87 -8.53 -13.27
N SER A 9 17.96 -9.49 -13.49
CA SER A 9 18.32 -10.80 -14.03
C SER A 9 18.82 -10.67 -15.48
N PRO A 10 20.03 -11.18 -15.80
CA PRO A 10 20.52 -11.19 -17.18
C PRO A 10 19.74 -12.16 -18.09
N HIS A 11 18.84 -12.95 -17.51
CA HIS A 11 18.02 -13.94 -18.22
C HIS A 11 16.67 -13.39 -18.71
N SER A 12 16.38 -12.11 -18.45
CA SER A 12 15.21 -11.43 -18.99
C SER A 12 15.60 -10.40 -20.03
N GLU A 13 15.71 -10.82 -21.28
CA GLU A 13 15.91 -9.91 -22.40
C GLU A 13 14.64 -9.12 -22.73
N GLU A 14 13.46 -9.65 -22.33
CA GLU A 14 12.15 -9.02 -22.51
C GLU A 14 11.44 -8.79 -21.17
N LEU A 15 11.06 -7.54 -20.90
CA LEU A 15 10.35 -7.16 -19.67
C LEU A 15 9.03 -7.91 -19.48
N ALA A 16 8.27 -8.12 -20.56
CA ALA A 16 6.99 -8.84 -20.49
C ALA A 16 7.16 -10.30 -20.04
N ALA A 17 8.18 -10.99 -20.57
CA ALA A 17 8.50 -12.37 -20.17
C ALA A 17 8.95 -12.45 -18.71
N LEU A 18 9.71 -11.45 -18.22
CA LEU A 18 10.09 -11.36 -16.82
C LEU A 18 8.87 -11.18 -15.90
N LEU A 19 7.93 -10.30 -16.27
CA LEU A 19 6.73 -10.07 -15.47
C LEU A 19 5.87 -11.34 -15.38
N GLN A 20 5.66 -12.05 -16.50
CA GLN A 20 4.96 -13.34 -16.49
C GLN A 20 5.66 -14.38 -15.63
N LEU A 21 7.00 -14.44 -15.70
CA LEU A 21 7.76 -15.35 -14.84
C LEU A 21 7.62 -14.99 -13.37
N ARG A 22 7.59 -13.71 -13.03
CA ARG A 22 7.42 -13.24 -11.65
C ARG A 22 6.03 -13.59 -11.12
N GLU A 23 4.99 -13.36 -11.91
CA GLU A 23 3.61 -13.76 -11.59
C GLU A 23 3.54 -15.27 -11.33
N ALA A 24 4.04 -16.09 -12.26
CA ALA A 24 4.06 -17.54 -12.08
C ALA A 24 4.86 -17.98 -10.84
N GLN A 25 5.94 -17.28 -10.48
CA GLN A 25 6.69 -17.58 -9.27
C GLN A 25 5.94 -17.20 -7.99
N GLN A 26 5.23 -16.08 -8.00
CA GLN A 26 4.38 -15.65 -6.91
C GLN A 26 3.26 -16.69 -6.72
N ASP A 27 2.57 -17.09 -7.79
CA ASP A 27 1.52 -18.11 -7.78
C ASP A 27 2.03 -19.43 -7.18
N ILE A 28 3.20 -19.92 -7.61
CA ILE A 28 3.80 -21.14 -7.07
C ILE A 28 4.04 -21.02 -5.55
N VAL A 29 4.56 -19.89 -5.07
CA VAL A 29 4.82 -19.69 -3.64
C VAL A 29 3.51 -19.66 -2.86
N THR A 30 2.51 -18.97 -3.40
CA THR A 30 1.17 -18.87 -2.83
C THR A 30 0.50 -20.24 -2.76
N ASP A 31 0.53 -21.01 -3.86
CA ASP A 31 -0.02 -22.36 -3.93
C ASP A 31 0.67 -23.31 -2.94
N LEU A 32 2.00 -23.24 -2.82
CA LEU A 32 2.74 -24.04 -1.84
C LEU A 32 2.30 -23.73 -0.41
N LEU A 33 2.05 -22.45 -0.10
CA LEU A 33 1.56 -22.04 1.22
C LEU A 33 0.13 -22.54 1.46
N CYS A 34 -0.76 -22.42 0.46
CA CYS A 34 -2.13 -22.91 0.52
C CYS A 34 -2.19 -24.43 0.69
N ILE A 35 -1.35 -25.19 -0.02
CA ILE A 35 -1.25 -26.65 0.12
C ILE A 35 -0.71 -27.02 1.51
N ALA A 36 0.22 -26.23 2.03
CA ALA A 36 0.78 -26.42 3.36
C ALA A 36 -0.11 -25.85 4.48
N ALA A 37 -1.27 -25.28 4.17
CA ALA A 37 -2.18 -24.72 5.16
C ALA A 37 -2.52 -25.77 6.23
N ASP A 38 -2.60 -25.33 7.48
CA ASP A 38 -2.83 -26.17 8.67
C ASP A 38 -1.76 -27.25 8.95
N THR A 39 -0.62 -27.21 8.25
CA THR A 39 0.53 -28.08 8.52
C THR A 39 1.67 -27.32 9.20
N ALA A 40 2.62 -28.07 9.77
CA ALA A 40 3.86 -27.50 10.30
C ALA A 40 4.77 -26.91 9.21
N GLU A 41 4.48 -27.11 7.93
CA GLU A 41 5.29 -26.61 6.82
C GLU A 41 4.96 -25.16 6.45
N ALA A 42 3.73 -24.68 6.64
CA ALA A 42 3.38 -23.28 6.32
C ALA A 42 4.24 -22.24 7.08
N PRO A 43 4.43 -22.35 8.41
CA PRO A 43 5.35 -21.48 9.13
C PRO A 43 6.80 -21.59 8.65
N ARG A 44 7.23 -22.76 8.15
CA ARG A 44 8.59 -22.96 7.62
C ARG A 44 8.79 -22.27 6.29
N VAL A 45 7.79 -22.28 5.39
CA VAL A 45 7.84 -21.53 4.14
C VAL A 45 8.01 -20.04 4.42
N LEU A 46 7.20 -19.50 5.34
CA LEU A 46 7.29 -18.09 5.74
C LEU A 46 8.64 -17.74 6.38
N ALA A 47 9.14 -18.59 7.28
CA ALA A 47 10.45 -18.41 7.92
C ALA A 47 11.60 -18.46 6.90
N LEU A 48 11.51 -19.32 5.87
CA LEU A 48 12.50 -19.37 4.79
C LEU A 48 12.51 -18.08 3.98
N LEU A 49 11.34 -17.57 3.58
CA LEU A 49 11.22 -16.30 2.84
C LEU A 49 11.72 -15.11 3.66
N GLN A 50 11.34 -15.03 4.94
CA GLN A 50 11.84 -14.01 5.85
C GLN A 50 13.37 -14.09 6.00
N GLY A 51 13.93 -15.29 6.17
CA GLY A 51 15.39 -15.46 6.23
C GLY A 51 16.11 -15.07 4.94
N HIS A 52 15.45 -15.18 3.78
CA HIS A 52 15.99 -14.64 2.51
C HIS A 52 15.93 -13.11 2.46
N LEU A 53 14.85 -12.50 2.94
CA LEU A 53 14.73 -11.05 3.07
C LEU A 53 15.84 -10.48 3.96
N GLU A 54 16.03 -11.03 5.15
CA GLU A 54 17.06 -10.59 6.11
C GLU A 54 18.47 -10.68 5.53
N ARG A 55 18.78 -11.76 4.81
CA ARG A 55 20.07 -11.90 4.11
C ARG A 55 20.24 -10.88 2.99
N ALA A 56 19.19 -10.58 2.23
CA ALA A 56 19.25 -9.59 1.17
C ALA A 56 19.42 -8.17 1.73
N GLU A 57 18.70 -7.82 2.80
CA GLU A 57 18.89 -6.55 3.53
C GLU A 57 20.33 -6.42 4.04
N ALA A 58 20.86 -7.45 4.71
CA ALA A 58 22.22 -7.43 5.25
C ALA A 58 23.30 -7.31 4.16
N ALA A 59 23.01 -7.77 2.94
CA ALA A 59 23.90 -7.66 1.79
C ALA A 59 23.73 -6.34 1.00
N GLY A 60 22.76 -5.48 1.36
CA GLY A 60 22.40 -4.30 0.58
C GLY A 60 21.80 -4.64 -0.79
N ASP A 61 21.26 -5.84 -0.95
CA ASP A 61 20.72 -6.36 -2.20
C ASP A 61 19.24 -5.98 -2.36
N TRP A 62 18.99 -4.75 -2.81
CA TRP A 62 17.63 -4.21 -2.91
C TRP A 62 16.74 -4.92 -3.94
N HIS A 63 17.30 -5.52 -4.99
CA HIS A 63 16.52 -6.35 -5.91
C HIS A 63 16.12 -7.67 -5.24
N GLY A 64 17.00 -8.25 -4.43
CA GLY A 64 16.67 -9.43 -3.62
C GLY A 64 15.56 -9.14 -2.61
N VAL A 65 15.65 -8.00 -1.94
CA VAL A 65 14.61 -7.50 -1.02
C VAL A 65 13.27 -7.31 -1.75
N GLU A 66 13.29 -6.65 -2.91
CA GLU A 66 12.08 -6.39 -3.71
C GLU A 66 11.37 -7.69 -4.13
N VAL A 67 12.12 -8.72 -4.51
CA VAL A 67 11.53 -10.02 -4.86
C VAL A 67 10.87 -10.68 -3.65
N MET A 68 11.41 -10.49 -2.45
CA MET A 68 10.76 -10.98 -1.22
C MET A 68 9.48 -10.21 -0.92
N TRP A 69 9.47 -8.88 -1.04
CA TRP A 69 8.24 -8.10 -0.91
C TRP A 69 7.17 -8.53 -1.91
N TYR A 70 7.57 -8.78 -3.15
CA TYR A 70 6.65 -9.26 -4.18
C TYR A 70 6.06 -10.63 -3.80
N ALA A 71 6.86 -11.56 -3.30
CA ALA A 71 6.35 -12.85 -2.82
C ALA A 71 5.37 -12.69 -1.62
N PHE A 72 5.71 -11.83 -0.66
CA PHE A 72 4.84 -11.56 0.49
C PHE A 72 3.55 -10.83 0.12
N SER A 73 3.53 -10.02 -0.94
CA SER A 73 2.32 -9.39 -1.48
C SER A 73 1.33 -10.45 -1.99
N GLY A 74 1.79 -11.42 -2.77
CA GLY A 74 0.94 -12.55 -3.21
C GLY A 74 0.42 -13.39 -2.04
N ILE A 75 1.25 -13.60 -1.01
CA ILE A 75 0.82 -14.27 0.21
C ILE A 75 -0.23 -13.44 0.95
N ALA A 76 -0.04 -12.13 1.11
CA ALA A 76 -0.99 -11.25 1.80
C ALA A 76 -2.39 -11.32 1.16
N ALA A 77 -2.46 -11.39 -0.16
CA ALA A 77 -3.71 -11.51 -0.90
C ALA A 77 -4.51 -12.78 -0.51
N VAL A 78 -3.85 -13.89 -0.16
CA VAL A 78 -4.53 -15.11 0.36
C VAL A 78 -5.16 -14.88 1.71
N PHE A 79 -4.55 -14.04 2.55
CA PHE A 79 -5.03 -13.75 3.89
C PHE A 79 -5.98 -12.55 3.95
N ALA A 80 -6.37 -11.95 2.83
CA ALA A 80 -7.15 -10.71 2.81
C ALA A 80 -8.46 -10.79 3.63
N ASP A 81 -9.11 -11.95 3.60
CA ASP A 81 -10.36 -12.22 4.35
C ASP A 81 -10.11 -12.86 5.74
N GLU A 82 -8.87 -13.20 6.05
CA GLU A 82 -8.49 -13.82 7.32
C GLU A 82 -8.42 -12.77 8.45
N PRO A 83 -8.72 -13.15 9.71
CA PRO A 83 -8.74 -12.19 10.80
C PRO A 83 -7.35 -11.64 11.16
N SER A 84 -6.29 -12.33 10.78
CA SER A 84 -4.89 -12.01 11.11
C SER A 84 -3.94 -12.50 10.02
N LEU A 85 -2.85 -11.75 9.85
CA LEU A 85 -1.68 -12.18 9.09
C LEU A 85 -0.74 -13.02 9.97
N PRO A 86 0.05 -13.92 9.36
CA PRO A 86 1.16 -14.56 10.04
C PRO A 86 2.17 -13.55 10.63
N ASP A 87 2.77 -13.85 11.77
CA ASP A 87 3.71 -12.95 12.47
C ASP A 87 4.92 -12.54 11.63
N ALA A 88 5.28 -13.35 10.63
CA ALA A 88 6.34 -13.06 9.67
C ALA A 88 6.12 -11.73 8.90
N PHE A 89 4.88 -11.23 8.81
CA PHE A 89 4.59 -9.95 8.15
C PHE A 89 5.12 -8.73 8.93
N GLN A 90 5.25 -8.81 10.26
CA GLN A 90 5.74 -7.68 11.06
C GLN A 90 7.16 -7.25 10.67
N PRO A 91 8.17 -8.14 10.64
CA PRO A 91 9.51 -7.78 10.19
C PRO A 91 9.59 -7.45 8.70
N VAL A 92 8.76 -8.09 7.86
CA VAL A 92 8.69 -7.81 6.42
C VAL A 92 8.22 -6.38 6.16
N LEU A 93 7.13 -5.94 6.77
CA LEU A 93 6.66 -4.57 6.61
C LEU A 93 7.63 -3.55 7.22
N SER A 94 8.27 -3.90 8.34
CA SER A 94 9.33 -3.06 8.91
C SER A 94 10.49 -2.83 7.95
N SER A 95 10.79 -3.78 7.04
CA SER A 95 11.83 -3.61 6.02
C SER A 95 11.47 -2.59 4.94
N VAL A 96 10.17 -2.38 4.64
CA VAL A 96 9.72 -1.34 3.71
C VAL A 96 10.14 0.04 4.20
N PHE A 97 10.00 0.31 5.50
CA PHE A 97 10.33 1.62 6.07
C PHE A 97 11.84 1.86 6.21
N ARG A 98 12.65 0.79 6.18
CA ARG A 98 14.12 0.88 6.11
C ARG A 98 14.64 1.05 4.69
N CYS A 99 13.77 0.88 3.69
CA CYS A 99 14.17 0.97 2.30
C CYS A 99 14.51 2.40 1.90
N GLU A 100 15.81 2.65 1.69
CA GLU A 100 16.31 3.87 1.07
C GLU A 100 16.25 3.81 -0.47
N ALA A 101 15.75 2.72 -1.07
CA ALA A 101 15.79 2.56 -2.50
C ALA A 101 15.04 3.70 -3.20
N GLY A 102 15.77 4.43 -4.05
CA GLY A 102 15.24 5.44 -4.95
C GLY A 102 14.73 4.86 -6.27
N ILE A 103 14.74 3.53 -6.42
CA ILE A 103 14.29 2.83 -7.63
C ILE A 103 12.76 2.77 -7.59
N VAL A 104 12.13 3.38 -8.59
CA VAL A 104 10.66 3.48 -8.74
C VAL A 104 9.99 2.11 -8.57
N ASP A 105 10.52 1.09 -9.24
CA ASP A 105 10.00 -0.26 -9.21
C ASP A 105 9.99 -0.89 -7.80
N HIS A 106 11.02 -0.61 -7.00
CA HIS A 106 11.09 -1.13 -5.63
C HIS A 106 10.06 -0.43 -4.73
N CYS A 107 9.90 0.89 -4.91
CA CYS A 107 8.87 1.65 -4.20
C CYS A 107 7.47 1.16 -4.59
N THR A 108 7.23 0.88 -5.88
CA THR A 108 5.96 0.34 -6.36
C THR A 108 5.64 -0.99 -5.70
N THR A 109 6.57 -1.95 -5.71
CA THR A 109 6.37 -3.26 -5.09
C THR A 109 6.12 -3.15 -3.58
N ALA A 110 6.85 -2.27 -2.88
CA ALA A 110 6.64 -2.03 -1.47
C ALA A 110 5.27 -1.39 -1.16
N ALA A 111 4.81 -0.44 -1.98
CA ALA A 111 3.49 0.16 -1.84
C ALA A 111 2.37 -0.88 -2.10
N VAL A 112 2.52 -1.73 -3.11
CA VAL A 112 1.58 -2.84 -3.37
C VAL A 112 1.53 -3.81 -2.19
N LEU A 113 2.66 -4.20 -1.61
CA LEU A 113 2.68 -5.02 -0.40
C LEU A 113 1.92 -4.38 0.77
N LEU A 114 2.10 -3.07 1.00
CA LEU A 114 1.35 -2.33 2.02
C LEU A 114 -0.15 -2.36 1.72
N ARG A 115 -0.54 -2.16 0.46
CA ARG A 115 -1.93 -2.21 -0.01
C ARG A 115 -2.57 -3.57 0.24
N ASP A 116 -1.89 -4.65 -0.14
CA ASP A 116 -2.39 -6.02 0.03
C ASP A 116 -2.52 -6.41 1.52
N CYS A 117 -1.73 -5.80 2.40
CA CYS A 117 -1.86 -5.93 3.85
C CYS A 117 -2.97 -5.03 4.45
N GLY A 118 -3.60 -4.18 3.64
CA GLY A 118 -4.60 -3.17 3.99
C GLY A 118 -5.67 -3.63 5.00
N PRO A 119 -6.36 -4.75 4.76
CA PRO A 119 -7.41 -5.27 5.65
C PRO A 119 -6.96 -5.45 7.11
N HIS A 120 -5.66 -5.66 7.35
CA HIS A 120 -5.13 -5.96 8.67
C HIS A 120 -4.62 -4.73 9.45
N PHE A 121 -4.49 -3.56 8.80
CA PHE A 121 -4.05 -2.31 9.45
C PHE A 121 -5.06 -1.73 10.44
N GLY A 122 -6.35 -2.03 10.28
CA GLY A 122 -7.35 -1.65 11.28
C GLY A 122 -7.21 -2.41 12.61
N ARG A 123 -6.43 -3.50 12.63
CA ARG A 123 -6.33 -4.46 13.73
C ARG A 123 -4.86 -4.76 14.09
N GLN A 124 -4.30 -5.86 13.57
CA GLN A 124 -2.99 -6.40 13.95
C GLN A 124 -1.82 -5.50 13.53
N LEU A 125 -1.91 -4.86 12.35
CA LEU A 125 -0.86 -4.00 11.83
C LEU A 125 -1.02 -2.53 12.24
N GLN A 126 -1.94 -2.22 13.16
CA GLN A 126 -2.22 -0.85 13.60
C GLN A 126 -0.96 -0.05 13.99
N PRO A 127 0.05 -0.61 14.70
CA PRO A 127 1.26 0.15 15.04
C PRO A 127 2.07 0.63 13.83
N GLN A 128 1.88 0.00 12.66
CA GLN A 128 2.58 0.32 11.42
C GLN A 128 1.78 1.26 10.50
N LEU A 129 0.52 1.55 10.82
CA LEU A 129 -0.36 2.34 9.93
C LEU A 129 0.17 3.77 9.71
N VAL A 130 0.53 4.48 10.78
CA VAL A 130 1.06 5.85 10.67
C VAL A 130 2.39 5.87 9.90
N PRO A 131 3.39 5.02 10.22
CA PRO A 131 4.60 4.90 9.41
C PRO A 131 4.32 4.59 7.93
N ALA A 132 3.36 3.71 7.63
CA ALA A 132 2.99 3.37 6.27
C ALA A 132 2.45 4.58 5.50
N VAL A 133 1.50 5.31 6.07
CA VAL A 133 0.92 6.52 5.45
C VAL A 133 1.99 7.59 5.26
N GLN A 134 2.86 7.83 6.25
CA GLN A 134 3.95 8.79 6.14
C GLN A 134 4.96 8.41 5.05
N TRP A 135 5.32 7.13 4.97
CA TRP A 135 6.22 6.63 3.93
C TRP A 135 5.59 6.79 2.54
N LEU A 136 4.32 6.40 2.36
CA LEU A 136 3.62 6.55 1.09
C LEU A 136 3.52 8.01 0.66
N MET A 137 3.24 8.92 1.61
CA MET A 137 3.19 10.35 1.36
C MET A 137 4.53 10.88 0.82
N ALA A 138 5.64 10.47 1.43
CA ALA A 138 6.98 10.82 0.95
C ALA A 138 7.30 10.22 -0.43
N LYS A 139 6.61 9.14 -0.82
CA LYS A 139 6.80 8.44 -2.10
C LYS A 139 5.84 8.88 -3.21
N VAL A 140 4.83 9.72 -2.93
CA VAL A 140 3.93 10.28 -3.95
C VAL A 140 4.70 10.90 -5.14
N PRO A 141 5.79 11.68 -4.96
CA PRO A 141 6.51 12.23 -6.11
C PRO A 141 7.18 11.17 -7.01
N GLN A 142 7.44 9.97 -6.49
CA GLN A 142 8.15 8.89 -7.21
C GLN A 142 7.19 7.90 -7.85
N ILE A 143 6.09 7.57 -7.15
CA ILE A 143 5.09 6.57 -7.56
C ILE A 143 3.67 7.09 -7.32
N PRO A 144 3.27 8.20 -7.95
CA PRO A 144 2.09 8.98 -7.54
C PRO A 144 0.79 8.19 -7.57
N ALA A 145 0.53 7.43 -8.64
CA ALA A 145 -0.67 6.61 -8.76
C ALA A 145 -0.72 5.54 -7.66
N VAL A 146 0.30 4.68 -7.60
CA VAL A 146 0.33 3.54 -6.67
C VAL A 146 0.35 4.00 -5.21
N ALA A 147 1.11 5.04 -4.87
CA ALA A 147 1.17 5.55 -3.50
C ALA A 147 -0.17 6.16 -3.05
N SER A 148 -0.83 6.94 -3.91
CA SER A 148 -2.11 7.57 -3.56
C SER A 148 -3.25 6.56 -3.44
N GLU A 149 -3.35 5.60 -4.36
CA GLU A 149 -4.29 4.48 -4.25
C GLU A 149 -4.06 3.66 -2.97
N THR A 150 -2.81 3.32 -2.67
CA THR A 150 -2.46 2.58 -1.45
C THR A 150 -2.86 3.36 -0.21
N MET A 151 -2.57 4.67 -0.15
CA MET A 151 -3.00 5.50 0.98
C MET A 151 -4.52 5.54 1.14
N GLN A 152 -5.26 5.62 0.03
CA GLN A 152 -6.72 5.63 0.05
C GLN A 152 -7.26 4.35 0.68
N GLU A 153 -6.71 3.19 0.30
CA GLU A 153 -7.10 1.90 0.88
C GLU A 153 -6.73 1.80 2.36
N LEU A 154 -5.48 2.14 2.74
CA LEU A 154 -5.05 2.08 4.14
C LEU A 154 -5.90 2.97 5.04
N CYS A 155 -6.22 4.18 4.59
CA CYS A 155 -7.11 5.08 5.31
C CYS A 155 -8.55 4.57 5.32
N GLY A 156 -8.98 3.85 4.28
CA GLY A 156 -10.26 3.15 4.22
C GLY A 156 -10.39 2.02 5.25
N TYR A 157 -9.31 1.29 5.55
CA TYR A 157 -9.33 0.20 6.54
C TYR A 157 -9.01 0.65 7.98
N GLY A 158 -8.08 1.59 8.14
CA GLY A 158 -7.52 2.02 9.42
C GLY A 158 -7.82 3.46 9.82
N GLY A 159 -8.67 4.17 9.09
CA GLY A 159 -8.90 5.62 9.23
C GLY A 159 -9.21 6.09 10.67
N GLN A 160 -9.90 5.27 11.47
CA GLN A 160 -10.17 5.57 12.88
C GLN A 160 -8.91 5.84 13.71
N HIS A 161 -7.80 5.18 13.38
CA HIS A 161 -6.53 5.33 14.07
C HIS A 161 -5.71 6.53 13.57
N LEU A 162 -6.13 7.13 12.44
CA LEU A 162 -5.47 8.27 11.80
C LEU A 162 -6.15 9.61 12.11
N VAL A 163 -7.30 9.60 12.79
CA VAL A 163 -8.02 10.82 13.19
C VAL A 163 -7.13 11.87 13.84
N PRO A 164 -6.21 11.53 14.78
CA PRO A 164 -5.30 12.52 15.38
C PRO A 164 -4.37 13.22 14.38
N HIS A 165 -4.16 12.62 13.20
CA HIS A 165 -3.23 13.09 12.17
C HIS A 165 -3.94 13.77 10.99
N LEU A 166 -5.28 13.85 10.99
CA LEU A 166 -6.07 14.37 9.87
C LEU A 166 -5.64 15.78 9.44
N ALA A 167 -5.45 16.69 10.40
CA ALA A 167 -5.09 18.08 10.10
C ALA A 167 -3.67 18.22 9.53
N GLU A 168 -2.73 17.37 9.93
CA GLU A 168 -1.38 17.34 9.36
C GLU A 168 -1.43 16.79 7.94
N PHE A 169 -2.15 15.68 7.74
CA PHE A 169 -2.32 15.06 6.44
C PHE A 169 -2.98 16.03 5.44
N LEU A 170 -4.05 16.73 5.84
CA LEU A 170 -4.72 17.72 4.98
C LEU A 170 -3.74 18.78 4.45
N LYS A 171 -2.89 19.34 5.33
CA LYS A 171 -1.89 20.35 4.93
C LYS A 171 -0.91 19.82 3.89
N VAL A 172 -0.50 18.56 4.02
CA VAL A 172 0.43 17.94 3.06
C VAL A 172 -0.26 17.71 1.71
N VAL A 173 -1.50 17.23 1.72
CA VAL A 173 -2.30 17.05 0.48
C VAL A 173 -2.49 18.39 -0.22
N GLU A 174 -2.93 19.42 0.49
CA GLU A 174 -3.10 20.78 -0.06
C GLU A 174 -1.81 21.35 -0.63
N ALA A 175 -0.67 21.15 0.04
CA ALA A 175 0.63 21.59 -0.46
C ALA A 175 1.07 20.83 -1.73
N SER A 176 0.67 19.57 -1.88
CA SER A 176 0.98 18.73 -3.04
C SER A 176 0.07 18.97 -4.25
N ALA A 177 -1.17 19.40 -4.01
CA ALA A 177 -2.22 19.59 -5.02
C ALA A 177 -1.80 20.38 -6.27
N PRO A 178 -0.96 21.45 -6.19
CA PRO A 178 -0.53 22.18 -7.38
C PRO A 178 0.27 21.33 -8.38
N GLN A 179 0.94 20.27 -7.90
CA GLN A 179 1.91 19.48 -8.66
C GLN A 179 1.42 18.06 -8.97
N THR A 180 0.29 17.63 -8.39
CA THR A 180 -0.24 16.28 -8.57
C THR A 180 -1.25 16.20 -9.72
N PRO A 181 -1.25 15.09 -10.49
CA PRO A 181 -2.30 14.76 -11.43
C PRO A 181 -3.70 14.69 -10.77
N PRO A 182 -4.80 14.90 -11.52
CA PRO A 182 -6.16 14.95 -10.95
C PRO A 182 -6.66 13.63 -10.34
N ASP A 183 -6.24 12.50 -10.90
CA ASP A 183 -6.51 11.15 -10.37
C ASP A 183 -5.74 10.89 -9.07
N VAL A 184 -4.51 11.38 -8.97
CA VAL A 184 -3.70 11.29 -7.74
C VAL A 184 -4.28 12.20 -6.66
N ASP A 185 -4.62 13.44 -7.02
CA ASP A 185 -5.32 14.39 -6.16
C ASP A 185 -6.63 13.81 -5.61
N ALA A 186 -7.38 13.10 -6.45
CA ALA A 186 -8.56 12.33 -6.07
C ALA A 186 -8.31 11.39 -4.90
N ALA A 187 -7.34 10.49 -5.07
CA ALA A 187 -7.08 9.40 -4.15
C ALA A 187 -6.53 9.93 -2.82
N LEU A 188 -5.74 11.00 -2.86
CA LEU A 188 -5.30 11.72 -1.67
C LEU A 188 -6.49 12.31 -0.88
N HIS A 189 -7.44 12.95 -1.55
CA HIS A 189 -8.66 13.43 -0.90
C HIS A 189 -9.57 12.28 -0.43
N GLY A 190 -9.64 11.18 -1.17
CA GLY A 190 -10.32 9.94 -0.77
C GLY A 190 -9.72 9.36 0.51
N SER A 191 -8.40 9.45 0.68
CA SER A 191 -7.70 9.07 1.91
C SER A 191 -8.17 9.91 3.10
N LEU A 192 -8.23 11.24 2.93
CA LEU A 192 -8.74 12.16 3.97
C LEU A 192 -10.19 11.88 4.33
N ALA A 193 -11.05 11.58 3.35
CA ALA A 193 -12.44 11.18 3.59
C ALA A 193 -12.54 9.87 4.39
N GLY A 194 -11.67 8.89 4.08
CA GLY A 194 -11.55 7.63 4.83
C GLY A 194 -11.22 7.82 6.31
N ILE A 195 -10.48 8.87 6.65
CA ILE A 195 -10.18 9.27 8.04
C ILE A 195 -11.35 10.07 8.63
N ALA A 196 -11.82 11.11 7.93
CA ALA A 196 -12.80 12.07 8.43
C ALA A 196 -14.14 11.43 8.79
N ARG A 197 -14.55 10.33 8.13
CA ARG A 197 -15.78 9.58 8.48
C ARG A 197 -15.79 9.02 9.91
N HIS A 198 -14.64 8.96 10.58
CA HIS A 198 -14.49 8.48 11.95
C HIS A 198 -14.46 9.62 12.99
N LEU A 199 -14.63 10.88 12.57
CA LEU A 199 -14.83 12.00 13.48
C LEU A 199 -16.18 11.92 14.20
N PRO A 200 -16.34 12.62 15.34
CA PRO A 200 -17.65 12.86 15.94
C PRO A 200 -18.63 13.45 14.92
N ALA A 201 -19.89 13.02 14.96
CA ALA A 201 -20.89 13.34 13.93
C ALA A 201 -21.12 14.85 13.71
N ASP A 202 -20.92 15.66 14.75
CA ASP A 202 -20.99 17.12 14.72
C ASP A 202 -19.80 17.77 14.00
N GLN A 203 -18.67 17.07 13.90
CA GLN A 203 -17.43 17.56 13.28
C GLN A 203 -17.25 17.09 11.84
N VAL A 204 -17.91 15.98 11.46
CA VAL A 204 -17.84 15.41 10.10
C VAL A 204 -18.16 16.47 9.02
N PRO A 205 -19.28 17.22 9.07
CA PRO A 205 -19.59 18.17 7.99
C PRO A 205 -18.54 19.28 7.83
N ALA A 206 -17.97 19.76 8.94
CA ALA A 206 -16.96 20.81 8.91
C ALA A 206 -15.64 20.31 8.28
N ALA A 207 -15.20 19.11 8.66
CA ALA A 207 -13.99 18.49 8.10
C ALA A 207 -14.15 18.19 6.61
N PHE A 208 -15.30 17.64 6.19
CA PHE A 208 -15.60 17.42 4.77
C PHE A 208 -15.66 18.73 3.98
N ALA A 209 -16.26 19.78 4.53
CA ALA A 209 -16.28 21.10 3.89
C ALA A 209 -14.88 21.73 3.76
N GLU A 210 -13.95 21.40 4.64
CA GLU A 210 -12.54 21.81 4.55
C GLU A 210 -11.82 21.02 3.44
N ILE A 211 -11.96 19.69 3.44
CA ILE A 211 -11.42 18.81 2.39
C ILE A 211 -11.90 19.27 1.01
N CYS A 212 -13.20 19.51 0.83
CA CYS A 212 -13.78 19.97 -0.44
C CYS A 212 -13.29 21.36 -0.86
N ARG A 213 -12.95 22.25 0.08
CA ARG A 213 -12.39 23.58 -0.23
C ARG A 213 -10.98 23.48 -0.83
N GLY A 214 -10.22 22.44 -0.48
CA GLY A 214 -8.94 22.11 -1.12
C GLY A 214 -9.08 21.51 -2.53
N THR A 215 -10.23 20.90 -2.85
CA THR A 215 -10.46 20.10 -4.07
C THR A 215 -10.80 20.93 -5.32
N ALA A 216 -10.11 22.05 -5.56
CA ALA A 216 -10.46 22.96 -6.66
C ALA A 216 -10.13 22.38 -8.06
N ARG A 217 -9.09 21.55 -8.21
CA ARG A 217 -8.64 21.06 -9.53
C ARG A 217 -9.44 19.85 -10.02
N SER A 218 -9.56 18.81 -9.19
CA SER A 218 -10.35 17.60 -9.50
C SER A 218 -11.81 17.90 -9.89
N LEU A 219 -12.46 18.84 -9.20
CA LEU A 219 -13.83 19.27 -9.51
C LEU A 219 -13.91 20.12 -10.78
N SER A 220 -12.85 20.90 -11.09
CA SER A 220 -12.83 21.76 -12.28
C SER A 220 -12.54 20.99 -13.58
N GLU A 221 -11.86 19.84 -13.51
CA GLU A 221 -11.45 19.06 -14.69
C GLU A 221 -12.40 17.89 -15.01
N GLY A 222 -13.52 17.74 -14.27
CA GLY A 222 -14.61 16.84 -14.64
C GLY A 222 -14.28 15.35 -14.56
N VAL A 223 -13.38 14.94 -13.65
CA VAL A 223 -13.07 13.52 -13.44
C VAL A 223 -14.31 12.78 -12.95
N ASP A 224 -14.62 11.62 -13.55
CA ASP A 224 -15.80 10.81 -13.25
C ASP A 224 -15.84 10.39 -11.76
N VAL A 225 -16.81 10.94 -11.03
CA VAL A 225 -16.97 10.83 -9.57
C VAL A 225 -17.62 9.49 -9.18
N GLU A 226 -18.34 8.83 -10.10
CA GLU A 226 -19.13 7.63 -9.79
C GLU A 226 -18.31 6.35 -9.70
N ARG A 227 -17.08 6.34 -10.23
CA ARG A 227 -16.19 5.16 -10.24
C ARG A 227 -15.25 5.07 -9.03
N ASP A 228 -15.25 6.06 -8.15
CA ASP A 228 -14.31 6.17 -7.02
C ASP A 228 -15.08 6.12 -5.69
N ALA A 229 -14.81 5.09 -4.88
CA ALA A 229 -15.52 4.83 -3.63
C ALA A 229 -15.37 5.96 -2.59
N GLY A 230 -14.23 6.68 -2.59
CA GLY A 230 -14.00 7.84 -1.72
C GLY A 230 -14.78 9.07 -2.20
N ARG A 231 -14.83 9.28 -3.52
CA ARG A 231 -15.58 10.36 -4.17
C ARG A 231 -17.10 10.17 -4.13
N ALA A 232 -17.58 8.94 -4.25
CA ALA A 232 -18.98 8.60 -4.05
C ALA A 232 -19.42 8.89 -2.60
N LEU A 233 -18.52 8.74 -1.62
CA LEU A 233 -18.76 9.11 -0.23
C LEU A 233 -18.84 10.64 -0.06
N LEU A 234 -17.90 11.38 -0.65
CA LEU A 234 -17.89 12.85 -0.69
C LEU A 234 -19.18 13.41 -1.31
N PHE A 235 -19.57 12.94 -2.49
CA PHE A 235 -20.77 13.40 -3.22
C PHE A 235 -22.07 13.12 -2.43
N ARG A 236 -22.19 11.95 -1.81
CA ARG A 236 -23.37 11.58 -0.98
C ARG A 236 -23.48 12.37 0.33
N THR A 237 -22.43 13.05 0.77
CA THR A 237 -22.46 13.90 1.97
C THR A 237 -22.69 15.38 1.67
N THR A 238 -22.50 15.79 0.41
CA THR A 238 -22.69 17.18 -0.06
C THR A 238 -24.03 17.42 -0.76
N CYS A 239 -24.75 16.37 -1.14
CA CYS A 239 -26.08 16.41 -1.76
C CYS A 239 -27.12 15.74 -0.86
#